data_AF-A0A832PXK8-F1
#
_entry.id   AF-A0A832PXK8-F1
#
_cell.length_a   1.000
_cell.length_b   1.000
_cell.length_c   1.000
_cell.angle_alpha   90.00
_cell.angle_beta   90.00
_cell.angle_gamma   90.00
#
_symmetry.space_group_name_H-M   'P 1'
#
loop_
_entity.id
_entity.type
_entity.pdbx_description
1 polymer ?
#
loop_
_entity_poly.entity_id
_entity_poly.type
_entity_poly.pdbx_seq_one_letter_code
_entity_poly.pdbx_strand_id
1 'polypeptide(L)'
;KWMDRSNKSYGREWGYYNSKRRIIVEKLIDRDKNNDIPDYKFFCFDGKVYCLYTMIEYTDNPANGKLGFFDRDFNELPFRRADYGKIDISIPKPPNFDRMLAIAEVLSEGFPHVRVDLYNIEGQIIFGEMTFYNASGYTKFIPDEYDFILGDQFRLPMNKK
;
A
#
# COMPACT_ATOMS: atom_id res chain seq x y z
N LYS A 1 -12.57 -0.57 -28.00
CA LYS A 1 -12.31 0.86 -27.70
C LYS A 1 -11.69 1.12 -26.31
N TRP A 2 -11.91 0.28 -25.28
CA TRP A 2 -11.29 0.45 -23.95
C TRP A 2 -9.78 0.12 -23.90
N MET A 3 -9.36 -0.97 -24.55
CA MET A 3 -7.93 -1.37 -24.58
C MET A 3 -7.06 -0.54 -25.55
N ASP A 4 -7.61 0.48 -26.20
CA ASP A 4 -6.93 1.24 -27.25
C ASP A 4 -6.40 2.61 -26.77
N ARG A 5 -6.77 3.03 -25.55
CA ARG A 5 -6.33 4.31 -24.99
C ARG A 5 -4.89 4.21 -24.47
N SER A 6 -3.98 5.00 -25.05
CA SER A 6 -2.63 5.21 -24.50
C SER A 6 -2.64 6.32 -23.44
N ASN A 7 -2.87 5.96 -22.18
CA ASN A 7 -2.64 6.88 -21.08
C ASN A 7 -1.14 6.80 -20.72
N LYS A 8 -0.28 7.56 -21.39
CA LYS A 8 1.04 7.86 -20.82
C LYS A 8 0.75 8.57 -19.49
N SER A 9 0.99 7.87 -18.37
CA SER A 9 0.69 8.33 -17.02
C SER A 9 1.42 9.65 -16.75
N TYR A 10 0.69 10.66 -16.27
CA TYR A 10 1.27 11.93 -15.79
C TYR A 10 2.34 11.71 -14.70
N GLY A 11 2.30 10.56 -14.02
CA GLY A 11 3.18 10.17 -12.92
C GLY A 11 4.59 9.70 -13.29
N ARG A 12 4.96 9.66 -14.57
CA ARG A 12 6.31 9.23 -15.03
C ARG A 12 6.69 7.79 -14.63
N GLU A 13 5.70 6.91 -14.52
CA GLU A 13 5.84 5.51 -14.08
C GLU A 13 6.29 4.60 -15.24
N TRP A 14 7.53 4.82 -15.69
CA TRP A 14 8.08 4.19 -16.89
C TRP A 14 8.05 2.66 -16.88
N GLY A 15 8.11 2.03 -15.69
CA GLY A 15 8.02 0.58 -15.53
C GLY A 15 6.73 -0.03 -16.07
N TYR A 16 5.66 0.75 -16.24
CA TYR A 16 4.37 0.27 -16.76
C TYR A 16 4.16 0.51 -18.26
N TYR A 17 5.05 1.27 -18.93
CA TYR A 17 4.77 1.79 -20.28
C TYR A 17 4.63 0.71 -21.35
N ASN A 18 5.33 -0.42 -21.20
CA ASN A 18 5.35 -1.51 -22.17
C ASN A 18 4.52 -2.73 -21.75
N SER A 19 3.78 -2.63 -20.64
CA SER A 19 2.95 -3.72 -20.14
C SER A 19 1.78 -4.00 -21.10
N LYS A 20 1.58 -5.27 -21.45
CA LYS A 20 0.45 -5.68 -22.29
C LYS A 20 -0.86 -5.50 -21.52
N ARG A 21 -1.75 -4.65 -22.04
CA ARG A 21 -3.08 -4.41 -21.48
C ARG A 21 -3.88 -5.71 -21.42
N ARG A 22 -4.40 -6.03 -20.23
CA ARG A 22 -5.24 -7.21 -19.96
C ARG A 22 -6.40 -6.80 -19.06
N ILE A 23 -7.46 -7.60 -19.06
CA ILE A 23 -8.56 -7.50 -18.10
C ILE A 23 -8.47 -8.73 -17.20
N ILE A 24 -8.49 -8.50 -15.90
CA ILE A 24 -8.57 -9.54 -14.87
C ILE A 24 -9.94 -9.39 -14.22
N VAL A 25 -10.62 -10.51 -14.00
CA VAL A 25 -11.91 -10.56 -13.29
C VAL A 25 -11.72 -11.46 -12.10
N GLU A 26 -11.92 -10.91 -10.90
CA GLU A 26 -11.75 -11.61 -9.63
C GLU A 26 -13.07 -11.68 -8.86
N LYS A 27 -13.10 -12.53 -7.84
CA LYS A 27 -14.26 -12.63 -6.94
C LYS A 27 -14.38 -11.33 -6.15
N LEU A 28 -15.60 -10.78 -6.05
CA LEU A 28 -15.88 -9.65 -5.18
C LEU A 28 -15.57 -10.03 -3.71
N ILE A 29 -14.82 -9.16 -3.03
CA ILE A 29 -14.49 -9.30 -1.61
C ILE A 29 -15.63 -8.71 -0.79
N ASP A 30 -16.08 -9.47 0.22
CA ASP A 30 -17.14 -9.05 1.13
C ASP A 30 -16.65 -7.97 2.10
N ARG A 31 -17.57 -7.10 2.53
CA ARG A 31 -17.30 -6.04 3.50
C ARG A 31 -17.32 -6.57 4.92
N ASP A 32 -16.57 -5.93 5.79
CA ASP A 32 -16.57 -6.21 7.22
C ASP A 32 -17.81 -5.62 7.92
N LYS A 33 -17.89 -5.84 9.23
CA LYS A 33 -18.97 -5.32 10.10
C LYS A 33 -19.08 -3.78 10.13
N ASN A 34 -18.03 -3.06 9.70
CA ASN A 34 -17.99 -1.61 9.62
C ASN A 34 -18.36 -1.11 8.22
N ASN A 35 -18.83 -2.00 7.34
CA ASN A 35 -19.16 -1.71 5.95
C ASN A 35 -17.93 -1.25 5.13
N ASP A 36 -16.73 -1.69 5.51
CA ASP A 36 -15.49 -1.39 4.79
C ASP A 36 -14.73 -2.66 4.40
N ILE A 37 -13.62 -2.52 3.71
CA ILE A 37 -12.73 -3.63 3.33
C ILE A 37 -11.40 -3.43 4.04
N PRO A 38 -11.09 -4.22 5.10
CA PRO A 38 -9.83 -4.17 5.83
C PRO A 38 -8.61 -4.35 4.90
N ASP A 39 -8.06 -3.22 4.46
CA ASP A 39 -6.93 -3.15 3.54
C ASP A 39 -5.65 -2.79 4.29
N TYR A 40 -4.57 -3.50 3.99
CA TYR A 40 -3.30 -3.31 4.66
C TYR A 40 -2.23 -3.15 3.59
N LYS A 41 -1.61 -1.97 3.57
CA LYS A 41 -0.71 -1.55 2.50
C LYS A 41 0.69 -1.44 3.05
N PHE A 42 1.44 -2.53 2.91
CA PHE A 42 2.77 -2.70 3.48
C PHE A 42 3.83 -2.06 2.60
N PHE A 43 4.62 -1.15 3.18
CA PHE A 43 5.76 -0.53 2.51
C PHE A 43 6.97 -1.42 2.74
N CYS A 44 7.43 -2.03 1.66
CA CYS A 44 8.53 -2.99 1.71
C CYS A 44 9.75 -2.42 0.99
N PHE A 45 10.93 -2.75 1.53
CA PHE A 45 12.23 -2.38 0.99
C PHE A 45 13.13 -3.61 1.02
N ASP A 46 13.41 -4.18 -0.16
CA ASP A 46 14.20 -5.39 -0.35
C ASP A 46 13.80 -6.55 0.57
N GLY A 47 12.52 -6.96 0.46
CA GLY A 47 11.97 -8.07 1.25
C GLY A 47 11.69 -7.73 2.72
N LYS A 48 11.83 -6.47 3.16
CA LYS A 48 11.58 -6.06 4.55
C LYS A 48 10.43 -5.08 4.64
N VAL A 49 9.41 -5.42 5.43
CA VAL A 49 8.34 -4.47 5.79
C VAL A 49 8.91 -3.44 6.78
N TYR A 50 8.83 -2.17 6.41
CA TYR A 50 9.23 -1.06 7.29
C TYR A 50 8.02 -0.51 8.08
N CYS A 51 6.94 -0.23 7.37
CA CYS A 51 5.70 0.27 7.92
C CYS A 51 4.52 -0.20 7.06
N LEU A 52 3.30 0.12 7.48
CA LEU A 52 2.12 0.00 6.66
C LEU A 52 1.16 1.17 6.91
N TYR A 53 0.16 1.30 6.06
CA TYR A 53 -1.06 2.00 6.43
C TYR A 53 -2.30 1.16 6.14
N THR A 54 -3.38 1.50 6.83
CA THR A 54 -4.73 1.00 6.57
C THR A 54 -5.69 2.18 6.47
N MET A 55 -6.81 1.99 5.79
CA MET A 55 -7.83 3.01 5.61
C MET A 55 -9.18 2.54 6.13
N ILE A 56 -9.98 3.49 6.63
CA ILE A 56 -11.39 3.30 6.96
C ILE A 56 -12.22 4.39 6.28
N GLU A 57 -13.53 4.15 6.15
CA GLU A 57 -14.51 5.02 5.50
C GLU A 57 -14.13 5.34 4.04
N TYR A 58 -13.32 4.48 3.41
CA TYR A 58 -12.75 4.73 2.08
C TYR A 58 -13.56 4.10 0.94
N THR A 59 -14.12 2.91 1.16
CA THR A 59 -14.70 2.08 0.08
C THR A 59 -15.86 2.74 -0.68
N ASP A 60 -16.76 3.43 0.01
CA ASP A 60 -17.93 4.06 -0.63
C ASP A 60 -17.63 5.45 -1.22
N ASN A 61 -16.80 6.23 -0.51
CA ASN A 61 -16.40 7.55 -0.95
C ASN A 61 -14.95 7.81 -0.56
N PRO A 62 -14.01 7.72 -1.51
CA PRO A 62 -12.60 7.98 -1.26
C PRO A 62 -12.32 9.34 -0.61
N ALA A 63 -13.17 10.35 -0.81
CA ALA A 63 -13.01 11.68 -0.21
C ALA A 63 -13.20 11.69 1.32
N ASN A 64 -13.90 10.70 1.89
CA ASN A 64 -14.11 10.57 3.32
C ASN A 64 -13.06 9.68 4.00
N GLY A 65 -12.16 9.07 3.21
CA GLY A 65 -11.19 8.11 3.71
C GLY A 65 -10.33 8.68 4.85
N LYS A 66 -10.19 7.89 5.91
CA LYS A 66 -9.27 8.14 7.00
C LYS A 66 -8.15 7.13 6.93
N LEU A 67 -6.93 7.57 7.22
CA LEU A 67 -5.72 6.75 7.11
C LEU A 67 -4.93 6.77 8.42
N GLY A 68 -4.38 5.62 8.79
CA GLY A 68 -3.45 5.47 9.90
C GLY A 68 -2.19 4.73 9.46
N PHE A 69 -1.02 5.27 9.81
CA PHE A 69 0.25 4.58 9.64
C PHE A 69 0.59 3.75 10.88
N PHE A 70 1.19 2.60 10.66
CA PHE A 70 1.63 1.68 11.71
C PHE A 70 3.04 1.20 11.40
N ASP A 71 3.84 0.99 12.45
CA ASP A 71 5.13 0.33 12.34
C ASP A 71 4.96 -1.18 12.09
N ARG A 72 6.09 -1.88 11.96
CA ARG A 72 6.12 -3.34 11.76
C ARG A 72 5.47 -4.11 12.91
N ASP A 73 5.45 -3.58 14.13
CA ASP A 73 4.87 -4.25 15.30
C ASP A 73 3.38 -3.93 15.49
N PHE A 74 2.82 -3.08 14.61
CA PHE A 74 1.45 -2.57 14.59
C PHE A 74 1.19 -1.46 15.62
N ASN A 75 2.22 -0.71 16.02
CA ASN A 75 2.06 0.51 16.81
C ASN A 75 1.74 1.69 15.87
N GLU A 76 0.80 2.55 16.26
CA GLU A 76 0.45 3.75 15.49
C GLU A 76 1.66 4.69 15.39
N LEU A 77 1.98 5.11 14.17
CA LEU A 77 3.02 6.10 13.90
C LEU A 77 2.43 7.51 13.87
N PRO A 78 3.16 8.54 14.35
CA PRO A 78 2.69 9.92 14.40
C PRO A 78 2.75 10.64 13.04
N PHE A 79 2.54 9.91 11.94
CA PHE A 79 2.61 10.42 10.57
C PHE A 79 1.26 10.25 9.88
N ARG A 80 0.95 11.13 8.94
CA ARG A 80 -0.24 11.01 8.09
C ARG A 80 0.04 11.50 6.69
N ARG A 81 -0.80 11.07 5.74
CA ARG A 81 -0.85 11.73 4.43
C ARG A 81 -1.67 13.02 4.54
N ALA A 82 -1.30 14.03 3.75
CA ALA A 82 -1.98 15.31 3.75
C ALA A 82 -3.36 15.28 3.07
N ASP A 83 -3.65 14.26 2.26
CA ASP A 83 -4.85 14.14 1.43
C ASP A 83 -5.99 13.32 2.05
N TYR A 84 -5.78 12.75 3.25
CA TYR A 84 -6.79 11.98 3.98
C TYR A 84 -6.98 12.44 5.42
N GLY A 85 -8.16 12.14 5.97
CA GLY A 85 -8.41 12.28 7.40
C GLY A 85 -7.53 11.36 8.24
N LYS A 86 -7.39 11.67 9.53
CA LYS A 86 -6.71 10.77 10.48
C LYS A 86 -7.73 9.75 11.02
N ILE A 87 -7.30 8.49 11.21
CA ILE A 87 -8.06 7.53 12.00
C ILE A 87 -8.01 7.95 13.48
N ASP A 88 -9.18 8.22 14.06
CA ASP A 88 -9.39 8.69 15.43
C ASP A 88 -9.88 7.60 16.40
N ILE A 89 -9.98 6.36 15.90
CA ILE A 89 -10.37 5.18 16.65
C ILE A 89 -9.22 4.16 16.73
N SER A 90 -9.24 3.30 17.74
CA SER A 90 -8.27 2.20 17.82
C SER A 90 -8.57 1.15 16.77
N ILE A 91 -7.58 0.83 15.93
CA ILE A 91 -7.64 -0.29 14.98
C ILE A 91 -7.04 -1.53 15.65
N PRO A 92 -7.79 -2.63 15.80
CA PRO A 92 -7.25 -3.84 16.40
C PRO A 92 -6.23 -4.49 15.47
N LYS A 93 -5.10 -4.91 16.04
CA LYS A 93 -4.11 -5.75 15.34
C LYS A 93 -4.77 -7.07 14.93
N PRO A 94 -4.73 -7.46 13.64
CA PRO A 94 -5.28 -8.74 13.22
C PRO A 94 -4.56 -9.93 13.90
N PRO A 95 -5.27 -11.00 14.32
CA PRO A 95 -4.64 -12.15 14.98
C PRO A 95 -3.58 -12.86 14.12
N ASN A 96 -3.74 -12.81 12.80
CA ASN A 96 -2.87 -13.38 11.78
C ASN A 96 -1.91 -12.33 11.16
N PHE A 97 -1.70 -11.19 11.81
CA PHE A 97 -0.88 -10.10 11.26
C PHE A 97 0.56 -10.52 10.95
N ASP A 98 1.18 -11.35 11.80
CA ASP A 98 2.54 -11.85 11.54
C ASP A 98 2.63 -12.68 10.25
N ARG A 99 1.54 -13.37 9.90
CA ARG A 99 1.44 -14.08 8.62
C ARG A 99 1.34 -13.11 7.44
N MET A 100 0.65 -11.98 7.61
CA MET A 100 0.58 -10.92 6.59
C MET A 100 1.95 -10.30 6.35
N LEU A 101 2.70 -10.00 7.42
CA LEU A 101 4.09 -9.53 7.32
C LEU A 101 4.94 -10.51 6.51
N ALA A 102 4.92 -11.79 6.86
CA ALA A 102 5.70 -12.80 6.16
C ALA A 102 5.33 -12.91 4.66
N ILE A 103 4.04 -12.76 4.32
CA ILE A 103 3.61 -12.74 2.91
C ILE A 103 4.15 -11.50 2.19
N ALA A 104 4.05 -10.32 2.80
CA ALA A 104 4.55 -9.08 2.22
C ALA A 104 6.07 -9.10 2.03
N GLU A 105 6.81 -9.61 3.03
CA GLU A 105 8.27 -9.78 2.98
C GLU A 105 8.67 -10.73 1.83
N VAL A 106 8.02 -11.89 1.70
CA VAL A 106 8.31 -12.83 0.60
C VAL A 106 7.99 -12.24 -0.78
N LEU A 107 6.85 -11.56 -0.93
CA LEU A 107 6.45 -10.97 -2.21
C LEU A 107 7.33 -9.80 -2.63
N SER A 108 7.96 -9.11 -1.68
CA SER A 108 8.76 -7.92 -1.93
C SER A 108 10.27 -8.17 -2.06
N GLU A 109 10.71 -9.43 -1.91
CA GLU A 109 12.12 -9.80 -1.99
C GLU A 109 12.74 -9.40 -3.35
N GLY A 110 13.93 -8.78 -3.31
CA GLY A 110 14.66 -8.34 -4.50
C GLY A 110 14.16 -7.05 -5.13
N PHE A 111 13.07 -6.46 -4.63
CA PHE A 111 12.61 -5.13 -5.06
C PHE A 111 13.14 -4.04 -4.13
N PRO A 112 13.90 -3.06 -4.65
CA PRO A 112 14.41 -1.93 -3.86
C PRO A 112 13.31 -1.20 -3.07
N HIS A 113 12.11 -1.10 -3.65
CA HIS A 113 10.89 -0.72 -2.96
C HIS A 113 9.68 -1.31 -3.69
N VAL A 114 8.71 -1.81 -2.94
CA VAL A 114 7.37 -2.12 -3.45
C VAL A 114 6.36 -2.06 -2.30
N ARG A 115 5.17 -1.53 -2.57
CA ARG A 115 4.04 -1.63 -1.66
C ARG A 115 3.28 -2.92 -1.95
N VAL A 116 3.04 -3.73 -0.93
CA VAL A 116 2.23 -4.95 -1.03
C VAL A 116 0.91 -4.72 -0.34
N ASP A 117 -0.19 -4.91 -1.07
CA ASP A 117 -1.54 -4.70 -0.57
C ASP A 117 -2.18 -6.06 -0.26
N LEU A 118 -2.57 -6.24 1.00
CA LEU A 118 -3.27 -7.44 1.46
C LEU A 118 -4.59 -7.05 2.12
N TYR A 119 -5.63 -7.81 1.83
CA TYR A 119 -6.88 -7.77 2.57
C TYR A 119 -6.88 -8.81 3.68
N ASN A 120 -7.62 -8.54 4.75
CA ASN A 120 -7.84 -9.51 5.83
C ASN A 120 -9.31 -9.55 6.26
N ILE A 121 -10.04 -10.50 5.70
CA ILE A 121 -11.48 -10.66 5.91
C ILE A 121 -11.71 -11.89 6.78
N GLU A 122 -12.17 -11.68 8.02
CA GLU A 122 -12.47 -12.78 8.96
C GLU A 122 -11.29 -13.77 9.15
N GLY A 123 -10.05 -13.27 9.08
CA GLY A 123 -8.84 -14.08 9.19
C GLY A 123 -8.34 -14.69 7.87
N GLN A 124 -9.06 -14.49 6.76
CA GLN A 124 -8.61 -14.85 5.42
C GLN A 124 -7.76 -13.73 4.81
N ILE A 125 -6.49 -14.04 4.55
CA ILE A 125 -5.56 -13.12 3.88
C ILE A 125 -5.72 -13.28 2.37
N ILE A 126 -5.99 -12.18 1.68
CA ILE A 126 -6.17 -12.14 0.22
C ILE A 126 -5.18 -11.13 -0.35
N PHE A 127 -4.43 -11.52 -1.38
CA PHE A 127 -3.56 -10.62 -2.11
C PHE A 127 -4.39 -9.64 -2.97
N GLY A 128 -4.09 -8.34 -2.87
CA GLY A 128 -4.68 -7.30 -3.71
C GLY A 128 -3.76 -6.92 -4.87
N GLU A 129 -2.70 -6.18 -4.57
CA GLU A 129 -1.77 -5.69 -5.60
C GLU A 129 -0.33 -5.52 -5.09
N MET A 130 0.58 -5.33 -6.05
CA MET A 130 1.94 -4.83 -5.82
C MET A 130 2.09 -3.49 -6.54
N THR A 131 2.36 -2.44 -5.78
CA THR A 131 2.46 -1.06 -6.28
C THR A 131 3.90 -0.55 -6.16
N PHE A 132 4.54 -0.34 -7.31
CA PHE A 132 5.95 0.08 -7.40
C PHE A 132 6.12 1.60 -7.37
N TYR A 133 5.06 2.35 -7.64
CA TYR A 133 5.07 3.81 -7.70
C TYR A 133 3.92 4.35 -6.85
N ASN A 134 4.03 4.27 -5.52
CA ASN A 134 2.99 4.75 -4.62
C ASN A 134 2.68 6.24 -4.90
N ALA A 135 1.45 6.53 -5.33
CA ALA A 135 1.00 7.87 -5.73
C ALA A 135 1.96 8.59 -6.70
N SER A 136 2.67 7.83 -7.55
CA SER A 136 3.73 8.33 -8.43
C SER A 136 4.86 9.09 -7.72
N GLY A 137 5.03 8.89 -6.41
CA GLY A 137 6.00 9.61 -5.58
C GLY A 137 5.61 11.05 -5.22
N TYR A 138 4.35 11.43 -5.40
CA TYR A 138 3.85 12.80 -5.09
C TYR A 138 3.08 12.91 -3.77
N THR A 139 3.06 11.85 -2.97
CA THR A 139 2.42 11.89 -1.64
C THR A 139 3.09 12.96 -0.78
N LYS A 140 2.28 13.79 -0.13
CA LYS A 140 2.75 14.72 0.91
C LYS A 140 2.46 14.13 2.28
N PHE A 141 3.47 14.03 3.11
CA PHE A 141 3.36 13.55 4.48
C PHE A 141 3.36 14.70 5.49
N ILE A 142 2.75 14.46 6.64
CA ILE A 142 2.73 15.39 7.76
C ILE A 142 3.11 14.61 9.04
N PRO A 143 4.20 15.00 9.73
CA PRO A 143 5.23 15.95 9.29
C PRO A 143 5.97 15.51 8.01
N ASP A 144 6.59 16.49 7.33
CA ASP A 144 7.33 16.31 6.06
C ASP A 144 8.55 15.38 6.21
N GLU A 145 9.11 15.29 7.42
CA GLU A 145 10.24 14.42 7.75
C GLU A 145 9.99 12.94 7.42
N TYR A 146 8.73 12.51 7.38
CA TYR A 146 8.41 11.11 7.06
C TYR A 146 8.76 10.74 5.63
N ASP A 147 8.72 11.68 4.69
CA ASP A 147 9.15 11.46 3.31
C ASP A 147 10.64 11.07 3.26
N PHE A 148 11.47 11.79 4.04
CA PHE A 148 12.90 11.50 4.17
C PHE A 148 13.16 10.17 4.88
N ILE A 149 12.39 9.84 5.92
CA ILE A 149 12.49 8.58 6.65
C ILE A 149 12.24 7.38 5.72
N LEU A 150 11.18 7.44 4.91
CA LEU A 150 10.89 6.42 3.91
C LEU A 150 11.97 6.37 2.81
N GLY A 151 12.45 7.55 2.38
CA GLY A 151 13.54 7.67 1.40
C GLY A 151 14.85 7.01 1.85
N ASP A 152 15.21 7.09 3.14
CA ASP A 152 16.43 6.46 3.67
C ASP A 152 16.41 4.92 3.60
N GLN A 153 15.22 4.33 3.60
CA GLN A 153 15.06 2.88 3.43
C GLN A 153 15.28 2.45 1.97
N PHE A 154 15.11 3.37 1.01
CA PHE A 154 15.09 3.07 -0.41
C PHE A 154 16.51 2.96 -1.00
N ARG A 155 17.12 1.79 -0.83
CA ARG A 155 18.46 1.49 -1.36
C ARG A 155 18.38 0.97 -2.80
N LEU A 156 18.89 1.76 -3.73
CA LEU A 156 19.01 1.34 -5.11
C LEU A 156 20.15 0.32 -5.28
N PRO A 157 19.99 -0.69 -6.16
CA PRO A 157 21.06 -1.62 -6.46
C PRO A 157 22.24 -0.85 -7.07
N MET A 158 23.46 -1.18 -6.65
CA MET A 158 24.64 -0.59 -7.29
C MET A 158 24.65 -1.01 -8.76
N ASN A 159 24.65 -0.04 -9.67
CA ASN A 159 24.78 -0.29 -11.10
C ASN A 159 25.99 -1.20 -11.33
N LYS A 160 25.76 -2.42 -11.82
CA LYS A 160 26.80 -3.13 -12.57
C LYS A 160 26.92 -2.38 -13.90
N LYS A 161 27.93 -1.51 -13.99
CA LYS A 161 28.39 -0.96 -15.27
C LYS A 161 28.68 -2.09 -16.26
#